data_AF-A0A2J8VYH0-F1
#
_entry.id   AF-A0A2J8VYH0-F1
#
_cell.length_a   1.000
_cell.length_b   1.000
_cell.length_c   1.000
_cell.angle_alpha   90.00
_cell.angle_beta   90.00
_cell.angle_gamma   90.00
#
_symmetry.space_group_name_H-M   'P 1'
#
loop_
_entity.id
_entity.type
_entity.pdbx_description
1 polymer ?
#
loop_
_entity_poly.entity_id
_entity_poly.type
_entity_poly.pdbx_seq_one_letter_code
_entity_poly.pdbx_strand_id
1 'polypeptide(L)'
;MAQLEALWKKMEAVTNAVLHEVKREGLPVEQRNEILTAILASLTARQNLRREWHARCQSRIARTLPADQKPECRPYWEKDDVSMPLPFDLTDIVSELRGQLLEAKP
;
A
#
# COMPACT_ATOMS: atom_id res chain seq x y z
N MET A 1 9.62 -15.90 -10.53
CA MET A 1 8.82 -14.79 -9.96
C MET A 1 7.84 -15.22 -8.87
N ALA A 2 7.18 -16.38 -8.95
CA ALA A 2 6.17 -16.82 -7.97
C ALA A 2 6.60 -16.78 -6.49
N GLN A 3 7.84 -17.19 -6.17
CA GLN A 3 8.34 -17.14 -4.78
C GLN A 3 8.40 -15.71 -4.23
N LEU A 4 8.82 -14.74 -5.04
CA LEU A 4 8.87 -13.33 -4.63
C LEU A 4 7.47 -12.78 -4.41
N GLU A 5 6.51 -13.15 -5.26
CA GLU A 5 5.10 -12.75 -5.09
C GLU A 5 4.48 -13.36 -3.83
N ALA A 6 4.79 -14.61 -3.51
CA ALA A 6 4.34 -15.24 -2.27
C ALA A 6 4.92 -14.57 -1.01
N LEU A 7 6.21 -14.21 -1.04
CA LEU A 7 6.85 -13.46 0.05
C LEU A 7 6.27 -12.04 0.17
N TRP A 8 6.07 -11.36 -0.96
CA TRP A 8 5.44 -10.05 -1.02
C TRP A 8 4.01 -10.08 -0.44
N LYS A 9 3.21 -11.10 -0.77
CA LYS A 9 1.85 -11.25 -0.20
C LYS A 9 1.88 -11.39 1.32
N LYS A 10 2.88 -12.07 1.90
CA LYS A 10 3.09 -12.10 3.35
C LYS A 10 3.45 -10.71 3.91
N MET A 11 4.21 -9.90 3.17
CA MET A 11 4.54 -8.52 3.59
C MET A 11 3.32 -7.58 3.55
N GLU A 12 2.34 -7.81 2.67
CA GLU A 12 1.05 -7.11 2.75
C GLU A 12 0.32 -7.44 4.06
N ALA A 13 0.34 -8.70 4.50
CA ALA A 13 -0.21 -9.10 5.80
C ALA A 13 0.55 -8.48 6.99
N VAL A 14 1.88 -8.36 6.90
CA VAL A 14 2.68 -7.61 7.90
C VAL A 14 2.25 -6.15 7.97
N THR A 15 2.06 -5.49 6.81
CA THR A 15 1.57 -4.12 6.78
C THR A 15 0.20 -4.03 7.45
N ASN A 16 -0.72 -4.96 7.16
CA ASN A 16 -2.04 -4.99 7.78
C ASN A 16 -1.97 -5.14 9.31
N ALA A 17 -1.09 -6.02 9.82
CA ALA A 17 -0.89 -6.20 11.25
C ALA A 17 -0.38 -4.91 11.93
N VAL A 18 0.55 -4.19 11.30
CA VAL A 18 1.03 -2.89 11.80
C VAL A 18 -0.10 -1.86 11.82
N LEU A 19 -0.93 -1.80 10.78
CA LEU A 19 -2.08 -0.88 10.75
C LEU A 19 -3.12 -1.21 11.84
N HIS A 20 -3.32 -2.49 12.13
CA HIS A 20 -4.18 -2.90 13.25
C HIS A 20 -3.58 -2.47 14.60
N GLU A 21 -2.27 -2.62 14.80
CA GLU A 21 -1.60 -2.19 16.03
C GLU A 21 -1.74 -0.68 16.26
N VAL A 22 -1.55 0.13 15.21
CA VAL A 22 -1.76 1.59 15.28
C VAL A 22 -3.18 1.96 15.71
N LYS A 23 -4.17 1.14 15.35
CA LYS A 23 -5.60 1.32 15.68
C LYS A 23 -6.01 0.64 16.99
N ARG A 24 -5.08 -0.05 17.69
CA ARG A 24 -5.40 -0.80 18.90
C ARG A 24 -5.74 0.16 20.04
N GLU A 25 -6.90 -0.08 20.67
CA GLU A 25 -7.27 0.64 21.89
C GLU A 25 -6.23 0.44 22.99
N GLY A 26 -5.94 1.50 23.74
CA GLY A 26 -4.96 1.48 24.82
C GLY A 26 -3.49 1.54 24.40
N LEU A 27 -3.18 1.66 23.09
CA LEU A 27 -1.82 1.98 22.66
C LEU A 27 -1.48 3.44 23.05
N PRO A 28 -0.37 3.70 23.79
CA PRO A 28 0.05 5.06 24.10
C PRO A 28 0.26 5.90 22.84
N VAL A 29 -0.18 7.16 22.88
CA VAL A 29 -0.14 8.06 21.72
C VAL A 29 1.29 8.26 21.22
N GLU A 30 2.26 8.31 22.12
CA GLU A 30 3.69 8.46 21.83
C GLU A 30 4.21 7.27 21.02
N GLN A 31 3.89 6.04 21.45
CA GLN A 31 4.26 4.81 20.74
C GLN A 31 3.57 4.73 19.38
N ARG A 32 2.28 5.07 19.33
CA ARG A 32 1.53 5.15 18.07
C ARG A 32 2.22 6.11 17.10
N ASN A 33 2.57 7.31 17.55
CA ASN A 33 3.21 8.32 16.71
C ASN A 33 4.62 7.92 16.26
N GLU A 34 5.35 7.19 17.09
CA GLU A 34 6.65 6.62 16.73
C GLU A 34 6.51 5.60 15.59
N ILE A 35 5.54 4.68 15.70
CA ILE A 35 5.22 3.73 14.63
C ILE A 35 4.81 4.47 13.35
N LEU A 36 3.88 5.43 13.47
CA LEU A 36 3.40 6.22 12.33
C LEU A 36 4.56 6.93 11.62
N THR A 37 5.45 7.58 12.36
CA THR A 37 6.61 8.28 11.82
C THR A 37 7.55 7.31 11.09
N ALA A 38 7.74 6.11 11.61
CA ALA A 38 8.60 5.09 11.00
C ALA A 38 8.04 4.56 9.66
N ILE A 39 6.72 4.39 9.53
CA ILE A 39 6.12 3.69 8.37
C ILE A 39 5.58 4.63 7.29
N LEU A 40 5.25 5.88 7.63
CA LEU A 40 4.48 6.75 6.75
C LEU A 40 5.20 7.09 5.43
N ALA A 41 6.52 7.27 5.49
CA ALA A 41 7.32 7.53 4.30
C ALA A 41 7.24 6.36 3.30
N SER A 42 7.38 5.12 3.79
CA SER A 42 7.30 3.92 2.96
C SER A 42 5.91 3.68 2.38
N LEU A 43 4.84 3.92 3.14
CA LEU A 43 3.47 3.80 2.63
C LEU A 43 3.14 4.87 1.58
N THR A 44 3.62 6.10 1.80
CA THR A 44 3.50 7.18 0.82
C THR A 44 4.21 6.82 -0.49
N ALA A 45 5.46 6.36 -0.41
CA ALA A 45 6.22 5.94 -1.59
C ALA A 45 5.53 4.78 -2.31
N ARG A 46 5.03 3.79 -1.57
CA ARG A 46 4.27 2.65 -2.11
C ARG A 46 3.04 3.12 -2.90
N GLN A 47 2.25 4.05 -2.35
CA GLN A 47 1.08 4.59 -3.05
C GLN A 47 1.43 5.36 -4.33
N ASN A 48 2.51 6.15 -4.29
CA ASN A 48 2.96 6.90 -5.46
C ASN A 48 3.47 5.96 -6.57
N LEU A 49 4.30 4.98 -6.20
CA LEU A 49 4.84 4.01 -7.14
C LEU A 49 3.75 3.08 -7.71
N ARG A 50 2.78 2.63 -6.92
CA ARG A 50 1.62 1.87 -7.42
C ARG A 50 0.88 2.65 -8.51
N ARG A 51 0.62 3.94 -8.29
CA ARG A 51 -0.01 4.83 -9.31
C ARG A 51 0.84 5.00 -10.56
N GLU A 52 2.14 5.26 -10.39
CA GLU A 52 3.09 5.41 -11.50
C GLU A 52 3.14 4.13 -12.38
N TRP A 53 3.33 2.97 -11.75
CA TRP A 53 3.41 1.69 -12.45
C TRP A 53 2.10 1.35 -13.14
N HIS A 54 0.97 1.55 -12.47
CA HIS A 54 -0.35 1.33 -13.06
C HIS A 54 -0.57 2.21 -14.31
N ALA A 55 -0.23 3.50 -14.24
CA ALA A 55 -0.29 4.41 -15.38
C ALA A 55 0.65 3.99 -16.52
N ARG A 56 1.87 3.54 -16.20
CA ARG A 56 2.87 3.08 -17.18
C ARG A 56 2.37 1.84 -17.93
N CYS A 57 1.85 0.85 -17.21
CA CYS A 57 1.26 -0.37 -17.80
C CYS A 57 0.08 -0.06 -18.72
N GLN A 58 -0.67 1.01 -18.44
CA GLN A 58 -1.86 1.39 -19.19
C GLN A 58 -1.63 2.52 -20.20
N SER A 59 -0.40 2.97 -20.40
CA SER A 59 -0.09 4.06 -21.33
C SER A 59 -0.53 3.75 -22.76
N ARG A 60 -0.82 4.79 -23.56
CA ARG A 60 -1.27 4.60 -24.95
C ARG A 60 -0.30 3.75 -25.76
N ILE A 61 1.00 3.95 -25.58
CA ILE A 61 2.05 3.18 -26.26
C ILE A 61 2.12 1.73 -25.77
N ALA A 62 1.94 1.47 -24.47
CA ALA A 62 1.89 0.10 -23.95
C ALA A 62 0.73 -0.69 -24.53
N ARG A 63 -0.43 -0.04 -24.76
CA ARG A 63 -1.63 -0.68 -25.32
C ARG A 63 -1.49 -1.08 -26.79
N THR A 64 -0.57 -0.46 -27.55
CA THR A 64 -0.33 -0.80 -28.96
C THR A 64 0.60 -1.99 -29.13
N LEU A 65 1.23 -2.49 -28.05
CA LEU A 65 2.16 -3.61 -28.13
C LEU A 65 1.43 -4.91 -28.52
N PRO A 66 2.13 -5.84 -29.21
CA PRO A 66 1.66 -7.20 -29.45
C PRO A 66 1.23 -7.91 -28.17
N ALA A 67 0.32 -8.87 -28.29
CA ALA A 67 -0.28 -9.56 -27.13
C ALA A 67 0.76 -10.23 -26.21
N ASP A 68 1.81 -10.80 -26.79
CA ASP A 68 2.93 -11.44 -26.10
C ASP A 68 3.88 -10.45 -25.40
N GLN A 69 3.72 -9.15 -25.65
CA GLN A 69 4.55 -8.07 -25.10
C GLN A 69 3.74 -7.07 -24.27
N LYS A 70 2.43 -7.27 -24.11
CA LYS A 70 1.59 -6.36 -23.33
C LYS A 70 2.06 -6.33 -21.88
N PRO A 71 2.35 -5.14 -21.31
CA PRO A 71 2.72 -5.04 -19.92
C PRO A 71 1.58 -5.52 -19.02
N GLU A 72 1.88 -6.49 -18.15
CA GLU A 72 0.98 -6.94 -17.11
C GLU A 72 1.19 -6.08 -15.87
N CYS A 73 0.15 -5.39 -15.39
CA CYS A 73 0.21 -4.68 -14.12
C CYS A 73 0.05 -5.70 -12.99
N ARG A 74 1.14 -6.37 -12.61
CA ARG A 74 1.13 -7.45 -11.62
C ARG A 74 2.12 -7.15 -10.47
N PRO A 75 1.71 -7.34 -9.20
CA PRO A 75 0.37 -7.74 -8.74
C PRO A 75 -0.64 -6.58 -8.78
N TYR A 76 -1.91 -6.90 -9.05
CA TYR A 76 -3.06 -6.00 -9.00
C TYR A 76 -4.29 -6.76 -8.49
N TRP A 77 -5.16 -6.08 -7.76
CA TRP A 77 -6.41 -6.64 -7.25
C TRP A 77 -7.45 -5.54 -7.08
N GLU A 78 -8.71 -5.93 -7.18
CA GLU A 78 -9.86 -5.04 -7.00
C GLU A 78 -10.18 -4.84 -5.51
N LYS A 79 -10.99 -3.82 -5.22
CA LYS A 79 -11.35 -3.47 -3.83
C LYS A 79 -12.10 -4.59 -3.09
N ASP A 80 -12.80 -5.45 -3.82
CA ASP A 80 -13.60 -6.56 -3.32
C ASP A 80 -12.85 -7.90 -3.28
N ASP A 81 -11.56 -7.94 -3.63
CA ASP A 81 -10.74 -9.15 -3.52
C ASP A 81 -10.46 -9.50 -2.05
N VAL A 82 -11.24 -10.45 -1.54
CA VAL A 82 -11.14 -10.97 -0.16
C VAL A 82 -9.84 -11.74 0.13
N SER A 83 -9.06 -12.08 -0.90
CA SER A 83 -7.78 -12.79 -0.72
C SER A 83 -6.63 -11.85 -0.33
N MET A 84 -6.85 -10.54 -0.40
CA MET A 84 -5.86 -9.51 -0.11
C MET A 84 -6.26 -8.75 1.16
N PRO A 85 -5.34 -8.58 2.13
CA PRO A 85 -5.66 -7.99 3.43
C PRO A 85 -5.76 -6.46 3.40
N LEU A 86 -5.27 -5.83 2.33
CA LEU A 86 -5.24 -4.37 2.14
C LEU A 86 -5.70 -4.03 0.73
N PRO A 87 -6.29 -2.85 0.50
CA PRO A 87 -6.60 -2.39 -0.84
C PRO A 87 -5.33 -2.12 -1.66
N PHE A 88 -5.44 -2.21 -2.99
CA PHE A 88 -4.36 -1.79 -3.88
C PHE A 88 -4.12 -0.28 -3.78
N ASP A 89 -5.18 0.52 -3.73
CA ASP A 89 -5.11 1.95 -3.50
C ASP A 89 -5.03 2.26 -1.99
N LEU A 90 -3.91 2.86 -1.58
CA LEU A 90 -3.62 3.21 -0.18
C LEU A 90 -3.92 4.69 0.13
N THR A 91 -4.58 5.43 -0.76
CA THR A 91 -4.82 6.88 -0.59
C THR A 91 -5.51 7.21 0.72
N ASP A 92 -6.58 6.50 1.05
CA ASP A 92 -7.36 6.74 2.27
C ASP A 92 -6.54 6.40 3.51
N ILE A 93 -5.83 5.26 3.50
CA ILE A 93 -4.96 4.82 4.59
C ILE A 93 -3.87 5.87 4.85
N VAL A 94 -3.15 6.31 3.81
CA VAL A 94 -2.08 7.31 3.97
C VAL A 94 -2.62 8.64 4.50
N SER A 95 -3.81 9.04 4.06
CA SER A 95 -4.48 10.27 4.51
C SER A 95 -4.89 10.18 5.99
N GLU A 96 -5.49 9.06 6.39
CA GLU A 96 -5.89 8.79 7.79
C GLU A 96 -4.67 8.85 8.72
N LEU A 97 -3.58 8.14 8.39
CA LEU A 97 -2.37 8.09 9.22
C LEU A 97 -1.69 9.46 9.34
N ARG A 98 -1.73 10.27 8.27
CA ARG A 98 -1.25 11.66 8.33
C ARG A 98 -2.08 12.52 9.26
N GLY A 99 -3.41 12.38 9.22
CA GLY A 99 -4.32 13.09 10.13
C GLY A 99 -4.00 12.78 11.58
N GLN A 100 -3.89 11.50 11.93
CA GLN A 100 -3.57 11.05 13.29
C GLN A 100 -2.23 11.61 13.82
N LEU A 101 -1.22 11.73 12.95
CA LEU A 101 0.08 12.27 13.33
C LEU A 101 0.07 13.79 13.52
N LEU A 102 -0.84 14.51 12.85
CA LEU A 102 -1.02 15.95 13.00
C LEU A 102 -1.81 16.32 14.25
N GLU A 103 -2.81 15.51 14.63
CA GLU A 103 -3.60 15.70 15.86
C GLU A 103 -2.76 15.60 17.15
N ALA A 104 -1.61 14.93 17.09
CA ALA A 104 -0.72 14.76 18.23
C ALA A 104 0.35 15.84 18.37
N LYS A 105 0.39 16.84 17.46
CA LYS A 105 1.26 18.01 17.62
C LYS A 105 0.54 19.04 18.49
N PRO A 106 1.11 19.47 19.63
CA PRO A 106 0.53 20.51 20.48
C PRO A 106 0.48 21.89 19.80
#